data_AF-A0A150KHI1-F1
#
_entry.id   AF-A0A150KHI1-F1
#
_cell.length_a   1.000
_cell.length_b   1.000
_cell.length_c   1.000
_cell.angle_alpha   90.00
_cell.angle_beta   90.00
_cell.angle_gamma   90.00
#
_symmetry.space_group_name_H-M   'P 1'
#
loop_
_entity.id
_entity.type
_entity.pdbx_description
1 polymer ?
#
loop_
_entity_poly.entity_id
_entity_poly.type
_entity_poly.pdbx_seq_one_letter_code
_entity_poly.pdbx_strand_id
1 'polypeptide(L)' 'MTRRVVEHRALSKDREELVVITVYEEGLNKERIRKDSIFSKKHAVLVKRDGKYDWK' A
#
# COMPACT_ATOMS: atom_id res chain seq x y z
N MET A 1 -16.22 -3.35 -0.12
CA MET A 1 -15.39 -2.22 -0.60
C MET A 1 -13.94 -2.51 -0.24
N THR A 2 -13.01 -2.30 -1.17
CA THR A 2 -11.62 -2.75 -1.03
C THR A 2 -10.67 -1.63 -1.43
N ARG A 3 -9.77 -1.28 -0.51
CA ARG A 3 -8.71 -0.29 -0.74
C ARG A 3 -7.42 -1.00 -1.06
N ARG A 4 -6.62 -0.41 -1.94
CA ARG A 4 -5.29 -0.95 -2.25
C ARG A 4 -4.26 -0.22 -1.42
N VAL A 5 -3.28 -0.98 -0.93
CA VAL A 5 -2.16 -0.44 -0.17
C VAL A 5 -0.87 -0.83 -0.86
N VAL A 6 0.04 0.12 -0.96
CA VAL A 6 1.41 -0.09 -1.38
C VAL A 6 2.30 0.17 -0.20
N GLU A 7 3.20 -0.77 0.06
CA GLU A 7 4.21 -0.66 1.10
C GLU A 7 5.58 -0.56 0.44
N HIS A 8 6.34 0.46 0.83
CA HIS A 8 7.72 0.65 0.44
C HIS A 8 8.60 0.70 1.68
N ARG A 9 9.70 -0.06 1.66
CA ARG A 9 10.71 -0.06 2.72
C ARG A 9 12.07 0.27 2.14
N ALA A 10 12.82 1.09 2.84
CA ALA A 10 14.21 1.40 2.55
C ALA A 10 15.02 1.37 3.85
N LEU A 11 16.23 0.81 3.79
CA LEU A 11 17.16 0.77 4.91
C LEU A 11 18.27 1.80 4.68
N SER A 12 18.49 2.69 5.65
CA SER A 12 19.59 3.65 5.62
C SER A 12 20.93 2.97 5.95
N LYS A 13 22.05 3.68 5.71
CA LYS A 13 23.39 3.20 6.09
C LYS A 13 23.54 3.02 7.60
N ASP A 14 22.78 3.79 8.37
CA ASP A 14 22.75 3.75 9.83
C ASP A 14 21.83 2.64 10.36
N ARG A 15 21.33 1.77 9.47
CA ARG A 15 20.38 0.68 9.75
C ARG A 15 19.01 1.17 10.25
N GLU A 16 18.62 2.39 9.91
CA GLU A 16 17.27 2.88 10.16
C GLU A 16 16.35 2.45 9.02
N GLU A 17 15.19 1.90 9.36
CA GLU A 17 14.18 1.49 8.38
C GLU A 17 13.16 2.62 8.17
N LEU A 18 13.06 3.12 6.94
CA LEU A 18 11.96 3.98 6.52
C LEU A 18 10.89 3.10 5.87
N VAL A 19 9.69 3.10 6.46
CA VAL A 19 8.52 2.42 5.91
C VAL A 19 7.49 3.47 5.47
N VAL A 20 7.15 3.45 4.18
CA VAL A 20 6.11 4.31 3.59
C VAL A 20 4.92 3.43 3.21
N ILE A 21 3.76 3.74 3.79
CA ILE A 21 2.49 3.07 3.52
C ILE A 21 1.59 4.04 2.76
N THR A 22 1.28 3.72 1.51
CA THR A 22 0.34 4.50 0.69
C THR A 22 -0.98 3.76 0.58
N VAL A 23 -2.03 4.32 1.16
CA VAL A 23 -3.40 3.80 1.06
C VAL A 23 -4.14 4.56 -0.02
N TYR A 24 -4.63 3.83 -1.03
CA TYR A 24 -5.40 4.39 -2.13
C TYR A 24 -6.89 4.34 -1.83
N GLU A 25 -7.60 5.37 -2.28
CA GLU A 25 -9.05 5.42 -2.24
C GLU A 25 -9.69 4.30 -3.06
N GLU A 26 -10.96 4.04 -2.75
CA GLU A 26 -11.73 2.97 -3.38
C GLU A 26 -11.95 3.26 -4.89
N GLY A 27 -11.99 2.19 -5.69
CA GLY A 27 -12.20 2.29 -7.14
C GLY A 27 -10.94 2.49 -7.98
N LEU A 28 -9.76 2.68 -7.37
CA LEU A 28 -8.49 2.75 -8.09
C LEU A 28 -7.99 1.37 -8.51
N ASN A 29 -7.71 1.19 -9.80
CA ASN A 29 -7.22 -0.07 -10.36
C ASN A 29 -5.70 -0.28 -10.14
N LYS A 30 -5.23 -1.53 -10.22
CA LYS A 30 -3.82 -1.90 -10.03
C LYS A 30 -2.88 -1.25 -11.05
N GLU A 31 -3.33 -1.10 -12.28
CA GLU A 31 -2.54 -0.56 -13.38
C GLU A 31 -2.24 0.92 -13.19
N ARG A 32 -3.20 1.69 -12.69
CA ARG A 32 -3.02 3.10 -12.36
C ARG A 32 -2.05 3.28 -11.19
N ILE A 33 -2.20 2.48 -10.13
CA ILE A 33 -1.29 2.50 -8.98
C ILE A 33 0.17 2.19 -9.40
N ARG A 34 0.36 1.27 -10.36
CA ARG A 34 1.68 0.97 -10.92
C ARG A 34 2.30 2.10 -11.71
N LYS A 35 1.49 2.98 -12.30
CA LYS A 35 1.97 4.20 -12.98
C LYS A 35 2.33 5.29 -11.97
N ASP A 36 1.56 5.39 -10.89
CA ASP A 36 1.73 6.43 -9.88
C ASP A 36 2.89 6.15 -8.90
N SER A 37 3.24 4.87 -8.68
CA SER A 37 4.32 4.49 -7.75
C SER A 37 5.20 3.39 -8.32
N ILE A 38 6.48 3.70 -8.55
CA ILE A 38 7.52 2.73 -8.95
C ILE A 38 7.76 1.65 -7.88
N PHE A 39 7.32 1.90 -6.65
CA PHE A 39 7.45 1.00 -5.51
C PHE A 39 6.24 0.09 -5.31
N SER A 40 5.27 0.10 -6.23
CA SER A 40 4.07 -0.73 -6.17
C SER A 40 4.31 -2.23 -6.43
N LYS A 41 5.52 -2.76 -6.18
CA LYS A 41 5.81 -4.18 -6.43
C LYS A 41 5.08 -5.07 -5.43
N LYS A 42 4.91 -4.62 -4.19
CA LYS A 42 4.09 -5.28 -3.17
C LYS A 42 2.79 -4.50 -2.98
N HIS A 43 1.68 -5.17 -3.22
CA HIS A 43 0.34 -4.64 -2.97
C HIS A 43 -0.31 -5.48 -1.89
N ALA A 44 -0.88 -4.81 -0.88
CA ALA A 44 -1.81 -5.41 0.04
C ALA A 44 -3.20 -4.85 -0.20
N VAL A 45 -4.23 -5.54 0.27
CA VAL A 45 -5.61 -5.12 0.09
C VAL A 45 -6.25 -4.93 1.45
N LEU A 46 -6.69 -3.71 1.75
CA LEU A 46 -7.48 -3.44 2.94
C LEU A 46 -8.95 -3.73 2.65
N VAL A 47 -9.50 -4.69 3.37
CA VAL A 47 -10.91 -5.08 3.31
C VAL A 47 -11.62 -4.45 4.49
N LYS A 48 -12.66 -3.66 4.21
CA LYS A 48 -13.53 -3.11 5.26
C LYS A 48 -14.46 -4.21 5.78
N ARG A 49 -14.40 -4.54 7.07
CA ARG A 49 -15.28 -5.49 7.76
C ARG A 49 -15.69 -4.90 9.11
N ASP A 50 -16.99 -4.81 9.36
CA ASP A 50 -17.57 -4.36 10.65
C ASP A 50 -17.00 -3.05 11.20
N GLY A 51 -16.79 -2.05 10.32
CA GLY A 51 -16.26 -0.74 10.70
C GLY A 51 -14.74 -0.69 10.90
N LYS A 52 -14.03 -1.81 10.74
CA LYS A 52 -12.56 -1.90 10.79
C LYS A 52 -11.98 -2.26 9.43
N TYR A 53 -10.69 -1.98 9.23
CA TYR A 53 -9.95 -2.36 8.02
C TYR A 53 -8.98 -3.49 8.37
N ASP A 54 -9.15 -4.64 7.73
CA ASP A 54 -8.25 -5.79 7.85
C ASP A 54 -7.37 -5.94 6.60
N TRP A 55 -6.14 -6.42 6.80
CA TRP A 55 -5.20 -6.71 5.73
C TRP A 55 -5.49 -8.10 5.13
N LYS A 56 -5.56 -8.18 3.80
CA LYS A 56 -5.67 -9.43 3.06
C LYS A 56 -4.55 -9.54 2.02
#